data_AF-A0A7C1URY8-F1
#
_entry.id   AF-A0A7C1URY8-F1
#
_cell.length_a   1.000
_cell.length_b   1.000
_cell.length_c   1.000
_cell.angle_alpha   90.00
_cell.angle_beta   90.00
_cell.angle_gamma   90.00
#
_symmetry.space_group_name_H-M   'P 1'
#
loop_
_entity.id
_entity.type
_entity.pdbx_description
1 polymer ?
#
loop_
_entity_poly.entity_id
_entity_poly.type
_entity_poly.pdbx_seq_one_letter_code
_entity_poly.pdbx_strand_id
1 'polypeptide(L)'
;MAEEWTPTRIATLIAHWTEGLTTSEIGRRLNVTKNAVVGKVHRLGLPKRGVSPQSKTKVATVIRLENLKPSMCRWPEGEPGTDAFHFCGKPSQPEKPYCTEHCQKAYVKPSKDRKVKAA
;
A
#
# COMPACT_ATOMS: atom_id res chain seq x y z
N MET A 1 -7.61 -18.88 26.02
CA MET A 1 -6.62 -18.91 27.12
C MET A 1 -6.10 -17.49 27.30
N ALA A 2 -6.34 -16.88 28.47
CA ALA A 2 -5.92 -15.50 28.74
C ALA A 2 -4.43 -15.53 29.07
N GLU A 3 -3.60 -15.21 28.08
CA GLU A 3 -2.16 -15.15 28.25
C GLU A 3 -1.79 -14.10 29.30
N GLU A 4 -1.28 -14.57 30.44
CA GLU A 4 -0.99 -13.77 31.63
C GLU A 4 0.16 -12.79 31.38
N TRP A 5 -0.04 -11.53 31.76
CA TRP A 5 1.00 -10.49 31.72
C TRP A 5 1.93 -10.62 32.92
N THR A 6 2.82 -11.60 32.89
CA THR A 6 3.86 -11.77 33.91
C THR A 6 4.85 -10.59 33.90
N PRO A 7 5.49 -10.27 35.03
CA PRO A 7 6.47 -9.19 35.11
C PRO A 7 7.62 -9.35 34.09
N THR A 8 8.04 -10.58 33.82
CA THR A 8 9.05 -10.90 32.79
C THR A 8 8.58 -10.51 31.39
N ARG A 9 7.33 -10.82 31.01
CA ARG A 9 6.77 -10.42 29.71
C ARG A 9 6.63 -8.91 29.57
N ILE A 10 6.31 -8.23 30.67
CA ILE A 10 6.23 -6.76 30.70
C ILE A 10 7.62 -6.15 30.47
N ALA A 11 8.66 -6.69 31.10
CA ALA A 11 10.04 -6.25 30.88
C ALA A 11 10.46 -6.43 29.41
N THR A 12 10.19 -7.60 28.81
CA THR A 12 10.46 -7.84 27.38
C THR A 12 9.67 -6.91 26.47
N LEU A 13 8.40 -6.63 26.79
CA LEU A 13 7.57 -5.67 26.06
C LEU A 13 8.19 -4.26 26.08
N ILE A 14 8.66 -3.80 27.24
CA ILE A 14 9.28 -2.48 27.38
C ILE A 14 10.60 -2.44 26.60
N ALA A 15 11.43 -3.48 26.68
CA ALA A 15 12.67 -3.58 25.91
C ALA A 15 12.43 -3.52 24.40
N HIS A 16 11.50 -4.31 23.87
CA HIS A 16 11.17 -4.25 22.44
C HIS A 16 10.48 -2.94 22.04
N TRP A 17 9.79 -2.29 22.97
CA TRP A 17 9.19 -0.97 22.74
C TRP A 17 10.27 0.11 22.57
N THR A 18 11.30 0.11 23.43
CA THR A 18 12.43 1.06 23.35
C THR A 18 13.32 0.78 22.13
N GLU A 19 13.48 -0.48 21.74
CA GLU A 19 14.18 -0.89 20.50
C GLU A 19 13.48 -0.43 19.21
N GLY A 20 12.24 0.09 19.28
CA GLY A 20 11.54 0.60 18.10
C GLY A 20 10.75 -0.45 17.30
N LEU A 21 10.57 -1.68 17.81
CA LEU A 21 9.82 -2.73 17.12
C LEU A 21 8.32 -2.41 17.01
N THR A 22 7.67 -2.82 15.93
CA THR A 22 6.21 -2.61 15.76
C THR A 22 5.39 -3.37 16.80
N THR A 23 4.18 -2.88 17.09
CA THR A 23 3.22 -3.57 17.98
C THR A 23 2.90 -4.99 17.52
N SER A 24 2.85 -5.21 16.20
CA SER A 24 2.62 -6.54 15.62
C SER A 24 3.82 -7.47 15.83
N GLU A 25 5.05 -6.97 15.69
CA GLU A 25 6.27 -7.75 15.91
C GLU A 25 6.46 -8.10 17.38
N ILE A 26 6.19 -7.14 18.28
CA ILE A 26 6.18 -7.38 19.72
C ILE A 26 5.15 -8.46 20.06
N GLY A 27 3.97 -8.40 19.43
CA GLY A 27 2.93 -9.42 19.60
C GLY A 27 3.41 -10.81 19.19
N ARG A 28 4.03 -10.94 18.01
CA ARG A 28 4.61 -12.21 17.53
C ARG A 28 5.64 -12.77 18.49
N ARG A 29 6.57 -11.94 18.98
CA ARG A 29 7.63 -12.37 19.92
C ARG A 29 7.10 -12.79 21.28
N LEU A 30 6.07 -12.11 21.77
CA LEU A 30 5.42 -12.41 23.04
C LEU A 30 4.28 -13.41 22.92
N ASN A 31 4.02 -13.95 21.72
CA ASN A 31 2.88 -14.81 21.39
C ASN A 31 1.49 -14.18 21.66
N VAL A 32 1.38 -12.86 21.78
CA VAL A 32 0.10 -12.16 22.00
C VAL A 32 -0.39 -11.43 20.75
N THR A 33 -1.68 -11.10 20.71
CA THR A 33 -2.22 -10.25 19.64
C THR A 33 -1.65 -8.82 19.72
N LYS A 34 -1.52 -8.17 18.55
CA LYS A 34 -1.16 -6.75 18.45
C LYS A 34 -2.01 -5.87 19.39
N ASN A 35 -3.31 -6.15 19.48
CA ASN A 35 -4.24 -5.37 20.29
C ASN A 35 -3.98 -5.55 21.79
N ALA A 36 -3.57 -6.75 22.22
CA ALA A 36 -3.16 -6.99 23.61
C ALA A 36 -1.91 -6.17 23.97
N VAL A 37 -0.93 -6.07 23.05
CA VAL A 37 0.26 -5.21 23.22
C VAL A 37 -0.14 -3.75 23.34
N VAL A 38 -0.96 -3.24 22.42
CA VAL A 38 -1.43 -1.84 22.43
C VAL A 38 -2.14 -1.51 23.75
N GLY A 39 -3.05 -2.39 24.19
CA GLY A 39 -3.76 -2.20 25.45
C GLY A 39 -2.84 -2.23 26.66
N LYS A 40 -1.80 -3.10 26.67
CA LYS A 40 -0.84 -3.18 27.77
C LYS A 40 0.08 -1.96 27.81
N VAL A 41 0.61 -1.52 26.66
CA VAL A 41 1.43 -0.31 26.51
C VAL A 41 0.66 0.92 27.03
N HIS A 42 -0.62 1.05 26.67
CA HIS A 42 -1.47 2.16 27.12
C HIS A 42 -1.68 2.16 28.64
N ARG A 43 -1.93 0.98 29.24
CA ARG A 43 -2.06 0.83 30.70
C ARG A 43 -0.76 1.11 31.46
N LEU A 44 0.39 0.88 30.83
CA LEU A 44 1.72 1.16 31.40
C LEU A 44 2.17 2.62 31.23
N GLY A 45 1.40 3.45 30.51
CA GLY A 45 1.74 4.86 30.30
C GLY A 45 3.00 5.08 29.45
N LEU A 46 3.39 4.10 28.63
CA LEU A 46 4.59 4.21 27.80
C LEU A 46 4.42 5.31 26.73
N PRO A 47 5.49 6.04 26.38
CA PRO A 47 5.42 7.14 25.44
C PRO A 47 4.91 6.66 24.07
N LYS A 48 3.94 7.40 23.51
CA LYS A 48 3.38 7.14 22.19
C LYS A 48 4.48 7.37 21.16
N ARG A 49 5.03 6.28 20.62
CA ARG A 49 5.94 6.37 19.48
C ARG A 49 5.20 7.08 18.35
N GLY A 50 5.85 8.10 17.77
CA GLY A 50 5.37 8.70 16.53
C GLY A 50 5.14 7.59 15.52
N VAL A 51 4.02 7.64 14.79
CA VAL A 51 3.75 6.69 13.72
C VAL A 51 4.90 6.80 12.71
N SER A 52 5.87 5.88 12.82
CA SER A 52 6.87 5.71 11.78
C SER A 52 6.10 5.39 10.50
N PRO A 53 6.35 6.08 9.37
CA PRO A 53 5.62 5.89 8.13
C PRO A 53 5.95 4.52 7.54
N GLN A 54 5.41 3.46 8.15
CA GLN A 54 5.50 2.12 7.61
C GLN A 54 4.65 2.08 6.36
N SER A 55 5.35 1.98 5.23
CA SER A 55 4.90 1.43 3.96
C SER A 55 3.39 1.54 3.77
N LYS A 56 2.93 2.72 3.33
CA LYS A 56 1.65 2.80 2.65
C LYS A 56 1.75 1.85 1.45
N THR A 57 1.25 0.62 1.61
CA THR A 57 0.82 -0.19 0.47
C THR A 57 0.05 0.75 -0.42
N LYS A 58 0.54 0.96 -1.65
CA LYS A 58 -0.05 1.90 -2.59
C LYS A 58 -1.50 1.50 -2.77
N VAL A 59 -2.40 2.15 -2.04
CA VAL A 59 -3.82 2.12 -2.37
C VAL A 59 -3.82 2.63 -3.80
N ALA A 60 -4.28 1.79 -4.74
CA ALA A 60 -4.48 2.21 -6.12
C ALA A 60 -5.60 3.25 -6.08
N THR A 61 -5.23 4.48 -5.74
CA THR A 61 -6.10 5.64 -5.85
C THR A 61 -6.47 5.71 -7.32
N VAL A 62 -7.77 5.60 -7.59
CA VAL A 62 -8.38 5.92 -8.87
C VAL A 62 -7.85 7.30 -9.28
N ILE A 63 -6.86 7.35 -10.18
CA ILE A 63 -6.22 8.62 -10.55
C ILE A 63 -7.12 9.32 -11.56
N ARG A 64 -7.84 10.34 -11.11
CA ARG A 64 -8.60 11.25 -11.97
C ARG A 64 -7.68 12.33 -12.54
N LEU A 65 -8.12 13.04 -13.58
CA LEU A 65 -7.32 14.06 -14.29
C LEU A 65 -6.71 15.10 -13.32
N GLU A 66 -7.48 15.51 -12.32
CA GLU A 66 -7.10 16.43 -11.25
C GLU A 66 -5.86 15.99 -10.43
N ASN A 67 -5.61 14.68 -10.33
CA ASN A 67 -4.51 14.12 -9.53
C ASN A 67 -3.37 13.55 -10.40
N LEU A 68 -3.45 13.70 -11.73
CA LEU A 68 -2.51 13.14 -12.67
C LEU A 68 -1.26 14.02 -12.83
N LYS A 69 -0.11 13.54 -12.35
CA LYS A 69 1.17 14.26 -12.47
C LYS A 69 1.83 14.06 -13.85
N PRO A 70 2.71 14.97 -14.28
CA PRO A 70 3.39 14.85 -15.58
C PRO A 70 4.18 13.54 -15.75
N SER A 71 4.73 13.00 -14.66
CA SER A 71 5.51 11.76 -14.59
C SER A 71 4.68 10.49 -14.41
N MET A 72 3.35 10.56 -14.58
CA MET A 72 2.42 9.44 -14.40
C MET A 72 1.77 9.02 -15.72
N CYS A 73 1.50 7.72 -15.82
CA CYS A 73 0.94 7.07 -16.98
C CYS A 73 -0.49 7.54 -17.21
N ARG A 74 -0.72 8.15 -18.37
CA ARG A 74 -1.99 8.79 -18.73
C ARG A 74 -2.90 7.88 -19.55
N TRP A 75 -2.77 6.57 -19.37
CA TRP A 75 -3.61 5.61 -20.07
C TRP A 75 -5.02 5.61 -19.47
N PRO A 76 -6.07 5.92 -20.26
CA PRO A 76 -7.45 5.88 -19.78
C PRO A 76 -7.91 4.43 -19.63
N GLU A 77 -8.31 4.08 -18.41
CA GLU A 77 -8.93 2.80 -18.06
C GLU A 77 -10.40 3.05 -17.69
N GLY A 78 -11.31 2.31 -18.32
CA GLY A 78 -12.76 2.45 -18.13
C GLY A 78 -13.46 3.21 -19.27
N GLU A 79 -14.80 3.22 -19.22
CA GLU A 79 -15.63 3.85 -20.25
C GLU A 79 -15.91 5.33 -19.92
N PRO A 80 -15.85 6.22 -20.92
CA PRO A 80 -16.11 7.64 -20.72
C PRO A 80 -17.56 7.83 -20.22
N GLY A 81 -17.71 8.45 -19.05
CA GLY A 81 -19.01 8.71 -18.42
C GLY A 81 -19.35 7.81 -17.24
N THR A 82 -18.51 6.82 -16.92
CA THR A 82 -18.65 6.00 -15.70
C THR A 82 -17.73 6.49 -14.57
N ASP A 83 -18.12 6.30 -13.31
CA ASP A 83 -17.25 6.60 -12.15
C ASP A 83 -15.97 5.75 -12.14
N ALA A 84 -15.98 4.64 -12.90
CA ALA A 84 -14.85 3.76 -13.12
C ALA A 84 -13.81 4.32 -14.13
N PHE A 85 -14.06 5.45 -14.79
CA PHE A 85 -13.07 6.08 -15.65
C PHE A 85 -11.91 6.66 -14.84
N HIS A 86 -10.71 6.14 -15.07
CA HIS A 86 -9.51 6.57 -14.37
C HIS A 86 -8.26 6.44 -15.23
N PHE A 87 -7.20 7.14 -14.85
CA PHE A 87 -5.89 6.99 -15.47
C PHE A 87 -5.03 6.01 -14.68
N CYS A 88 -4.24 5.21 -15.40
CA CYS A 88 -3.39 4.16 -14.81
C CYS A 88 -2.50 4.65 -13.65
N GLY A 89 -1.93 5.85 -13.72
CA GLY A 89 -1.20 6.45 -12.59
C GLY A 89 0.18 5.83 -12.26
N LYS A 90 0.55 4.71 -12.89
CA LYS A 90 1.90 4.09 -12.81
C LYS A 90 2.99 5.08 -13.29
N PRO A 91 4.26 4.97 -12.86
CA PRO A 91 5.32 5.87 -13.33
C PRO A 91 5.51 5.77 -14.85
N SER A 92 5.55 6.93 -15.52
CA SER A 92 5.81 7.02 -16.96
C SER A 92 7.25 6.66 -17.29
N GLN A 93 7.45 6.05 -18.46
CA GLN A 93 8.78 5.79 -19.00
C GLN A 93 9.48 7.12 -19.36
N PRO A 94 10.83 7.20 -19.29
CA PRO A 94 11.56 8.37 -19.77
C PRO A 94 11.18 8.63 -21.23
N GLU A 95 10.84 9.89 -21.54
CA GLU A 95 10.47 10.37 -22.88
C GLU A 95 9.12 9.84 -23.44
N LYS A 96 8.32 9.13 -22.64
CA LYS A 96 7.02 8.58 -23.08
C LYS A 96 5.90 8.90 -22.07
N PRO A 97 4.66 9.16 -22.52
CA PRO A 97 3.55 9.55 -21.64
C PRO A 97 2.92 8.39 -20.84
N TYR A 98 3.40 7.15 -21.03
CA TYR A 98 2.83 5.94 -20.45
C TYR A 98 3.87 5.09 -19.70
N CYS A 99 3.42 4.20 -18.82
CA CYS A 99 4.27 3.19 -18.19
C CYS A 99 4.68 2.09 -19.19
N THR A 100 5.58 1.18 -18.80
CA THR A 100 6.09 0.12 -19.70
C THR A 100 4.98 -0.71 -20.33
N GLU A 101 4.01 -1.13 -19.52
CA GLU A 101 2.87 -1.96 -19.95
C GLU A 101 1.96 -1.21 -20.94
N HIS A 102 1.68 0.06 -20.67
CA HIS A 102 0.84 0.88 -21.55
C HIS A 102 1.59 1.40 -22.77
N CYS A 103 2.90 1.58 -22.71
CA CYS A 103 3.74 1.83 -23.88
C CYS A 103 3.68 0.65 -24.86
N GLN A 104 3.72 -0.60 -24.36
CA GLN A 104 3.59 -1.77 -25.23
C GLN A 104 2.24 -1.81 -25.95
N LYS A 105 1.14 -1.46 -25.26
CA LYS A 105 -0.19 -1.38 -25.87
C LYS A 105 -0.32 -0.22 -26.88
N ALA A 106 0.25 0.94 -26.57
CA ALA A 106 0.19 2.15 -27.42
C ALA A 106 1.04 2.03 -28.68
N TYR A 107 2.25 1.47 -28.55
CA TYR A 107 3.27 1.47 -29.60
C TYR A 107 3.44 0.07 -30.24
N VAL A 108 2.37 -0.72 -30.31
CA VAL A 108 2.40 -1.99 -31.06
C VAL A 108 2.73 -1.73 -32.53
N LYS A 109 3.62 -2.54 -33.11
CA LYS A 109 3.81 -2.58 -34.57
C LYS A 109 2.50 -3.03 -35.21
N PRO A 110 2.06 -2.45 -36.33
CA PRO A 110 0.83 -2.88 -37.00
C PRO A 110 1.00 -4.35 -37.43
N SER A 111 0.35 -5.25 -36.71
CA SER A 111 0.23 -6.64 -37.13
C SER A 111 -0.86 -6.68 -38.20
N LYS A 112 -0.48 -6.96 -39.45
CA LYS A 112 -1.41 -7.41 -40.49
C LYS A 112 -2.17 -8.61 -39.92
N ASP A 113 -3.42 -8.39 -39.51
CA ASP A 113 -4.53 -9.35 -39.40
C ASP A 113 -5.52 -8.91 -38.31
N ARG A 114 -6.59 -8.22 -38.72
CA ARG A 114 -7.87 -8.26 -37.98
C ARG A 114 -9.03 -7.93 -38.92
N LYS A 115 -9.30 -8.86 -39.85
CA LYS A 115 -10.65 -9.04 -40.39
C LYS A 115 -11.54 -9.65 -39.30
N VAL A 116 -12.81 -9.23 -39.28
CA VAL A 116 -14.01 -9.80 -38.61
C VAL A 116 -14.02 -9.60 -37.05
N LYS A 117 -15.08 -9.10 -36.40
CA LYS A 117 -16.52 -9.24 -36.66
C LYS A 117 -17.32 -8.02 -36.20
N ALA A 118 -18.15 -7.49 -37.11
CA ALA A 118 -19.43 -6.88 -36.81
C ALA A 118 -20.48 -7.78 -37.49
N ALA A 119 -21.37 -8.36 -36.69
CA ALA A 119 -22.59 -9.03 -37.12
C ALA A 119 -23.59 -8.89 -35.97
#